data_AF-A0A815RKQ4-F1
#
_entry.id   AF-A0A815RKQ4-F1
#
_cell.length_a   1.000
_cell.length_b   1.000
_cell.length_c   1.000
_cell.angle_alpha   90.00
_cell.angle_beta   90.00
_cell.angle_gamma   90.00
#
_symmetry.space_group_name_H-M   'P 1'
#
loop_
_entity.id
_entity.type
_entity.pdbx_description
1 polymer ?
#
loop_
_entity_poly.entity_id
_entity_poly.type
_entity_poly.pdbx_seq_one_letter_code
_entity_poly.pdbx_strand_id
1 'polypeptide(L)' 'MFPLGQFTGITLAGASAPGTITLNQPNGIALDGNGYLFIADCFNHRIVGSGPYGFRCLFRCTNTAGSSS' A
#
# COMPACT_ATOMS: atom_id res chain seq x y z
N MET A 1 13.14 12.02 -11.07
CA MET A 1 14.32 11.13 -11.22
C MET A 1 15.06 11.12 -9.89
N PHE A 2 15.55 9.98 -9.42
CA PHE A 2 16.26 9.90 -8.13
C PHE A 2 17.77 10.18 -8.28
N PRO A 3 18.41 10.90 -7.34
CA PRO A 3 19.86 11.15 -7.35
C PRO A 3 20.69 9.95 -6.87
N LEU A 4 21.97 9.91 -7.26
CA LEU A 4 22.94 8.88 -6.84
C LEU A 4 23.24 8.96 -5.33
N GLY A 5 23.08 7.84 -4.61
CA GLY A 5 23.33 7.70 -3.16
C GLY A 5 22.12 7.30 -2.30
N GLN A 6 20.97 7.00 -2.90
CA GLN A 6 19.72 6.74 -2.19
C GLN A 6 19.46 5.23 -1.99
N PHE A 7 19.34 4.78 -0.73
CA PHE A 7 19.18 3.35 -0.40
C PHE A 7 17.74 2.88 -0.10
N THR A 8 16.76 3.79 -0.17
CA THR A 8 15.32 3.46 -0.08
C THR A 8 14.50 4.46 -0.91
N GLY A 9 13.62 3.98 -1.80
CA GLY A 9 12.68 4.83 -2.53
C GLY A 9 11.66 4.04 -3.36
N ILE A 10 10.37 4.44 -3.28
CA ILE A 10 9.33 4.09 -4.26
C ILE A 10 8.69 5.41 -4.68
N THR A 11 8.74 5.77 -5.97
CA THR A 11 8.01 6.93 -6.52
C THR A 11 6.94 6.45 -7.47
N LEU A 12 5.67 6.67 -7.14
CA LEU A 12 4.58 6.74 -8.11
C LEU A 12 3.66 7.91 -7.72
N ALA A 13 4.03 9.12 -8.17
CA ALA A 13 3.09 10.22 -8.24
C ALA A 13 2.08 9.90 -9.36
N GLY A 14 0.91 9.39 -8.99
CA GLY A 14 -0.28 9.36 -9.86
C GLY A 14 -0.26 8.43 -11.08
N ALA A 15 0.72 7.54 -11.25
CA ALA A 15 0.72 6.57 -12.35
C ALA A 15 0.22 5.20 -11.87
N SER A 16 -0.91 4.77 -12.44
CA SER A 16 -1.46 3.41 -12.33
C SER A 16 -0.52 2.40 -13.02
N ALA A 17 0.64 2.10 -12.42
CA ALA A 17 1.43 0.94 -12.83
C ALA A 17 0.76 -0.35 -12.33
N PRO A 18 0.87 -1.48 -13.05
CA PRO A 18 0.38 -2.77 -12.56
C PRO A 18 0.95 -3.05 -11.16
N GLY A 19 0.09 -3.23 -10.16
CA GLY A 19 0.49 -3.40 -8.76
C GLY A 19 0.51 -2.13 -7.90
N THR A 20 0.06 -0.97 -8.41
CA THR A 20 -0.21 0.19 -7.55
C THR A 20 -1.57 0.15 -6.88
N ILE A 21 -1.60 0.67 -5.66
CA ILE A 21 -2.84 0.91 -4.92
C ILE A 21 -3.08 2.41 -4.87
N THR A 22 -4.18 2.84 -5.49
CA THR A 22 -4.67 4.21 -5.35
C THR A 22 -5.34 4.37 -3.99
N LEU A 23 -4.85 5.29 -3.18
CA LEU A 23 -5.43 5.65 -1.89
C LEU A 23 -6.45 6.79 -2.08
N ASN A 24 -7.46 6.84 -1.22
CA ASN A 24 -8.49 7.87 -1.22
C ASN A 24 -8.72 8.40 0.20
N GLN A 25 -8.19 9.60 0.46
CA GLN A 25 -8.19 10.26 1.76
C GLN A 25 -7.67 9.34 2.89
N PRO A 26 -6.43 8.83 2.79
CA PRO A 26 -5.85 8.06 3.88
C PRO A 26 -5.66 8.94 5.11
N ASN A 27 -6.03 8.46 6.29
CA ASN A 27 -5.99 9.25 7.53
C ASN A 27 -4.93 8.79 8.54
N GLY A 28 -4.34 7.62 8.34
CA GLY A 28 -3.43 7.02 9.32
C GLY A 28 -2.46 6.03 8.70
N ILE A 29 -1.27 5.95 9.28
CA ILE A 29 -0.21 5.01 8.92
C ILE A 29 0.40 4.38 10.17
N ALA A 30 0.82 3.11 10.08
CA ALA A 30 1.51 2.39 11.14
C ALA A 30 2.60 1.47 10.57
N LEU A 31 3.65 1.21 11.34
CA LEU A 31 4.74 0.30 10.97
C LEU A 31 4.81 -0.82 12.01
N ASP A 32 4.92 -2.08 11.59
CA ASP A 32 5.14 -3.19 12.52
C ASP A 32 6.63 -3.48 12.77
N GLY A 33 6.92 -4.41 13.70
CA GLY A 33 8.29 -4.81 14.03
C GLY A 33 9.04 -5.53 12.89
N ASN A 34 8.33 -5.95 11.83
CA ASN A 34 8.92 -6.56 10.64
C ASN A 34 9.14 -5.56 9.50
N GLY A 35 8.78 -4.29 9.70
CA GLY A 35 8.91 -3.23 8.69
C GLY A 35 7.75 -3.16 7.68
N TYR A 36 6.60 -3.78 7.98
CA TYR A 36 5.39 -3.65 7.16
C TYR A 36 4.61 -2.38 7.52
N LEU A 37 4.26 -1.60 6.49
CA LEU A 37 3.47 -0.38 6.56
C LEU A 37 2.00 -0.69 6.38
N PHE A 38 1.17 -0.17 7.28
CA PHE A 38 -0.27 -0.26 7.23
C PHE A 38 -0.85 1.14 7.05
N ILE A 39 -1.84 1.28 6.18
CA ILE A 39 -2.46 2.54 5.79
C ILE A 39 -3.97 2.40 5.94
N ALA A 40 -4.59 3.31 6.69
CA ALA A 40 -6.04 3.42 6.78
C ALA A 40 -6.56 4.30 5.64
N ASP A 41 -7.16 3.66 4.63
CA ASP A 41 -7.68 4.27 3.42
C ASP A 41 -9.19 4.56 3.59
N CYS A 42 -9.48 5.68 4.25
CA CYS A 42 -10.78 5.93 4.87
C CYS A 42 -11.93 6.04 3.89
N PHE A 43 -11.76 6.77 2.77
CA PHE A 43 -12.87 6.96 1.83
C PHE A 43 -13.12 5.72 0.99
N ASN A 44 -12.13 4.83 0.88
CA ASN A 44 -12.29 3.49 0.32
C ASN A 44 -12.74 2.45 1.38
N HIS A 45 -12.95 2.86 2.63
CA HIS A 45 -13.36 2.01 3.77
C HIS A 45 -12.52 0.74 3.94
N ARG A 46 -11.20 0.83 3.74
CA ARG A 46 -10.31 -0.33 3.75
C ARG A 46 -8.99 -0.06 4.47
N ILE A 47 -8.27 -1.13 4.77
CA ILE A 47 -6.88 -1.07 5.25
C ILE A 47 -5.97 -1.65 4.19
N VAL A 48 -4.88 -0.95 3.88
CA VAL A 48 -3.86 -1.37 2.92
C VAL A 48 -2.57 -1.67 3.69
N GLY A 49 -1.94 -2.81 3.42
CA GLY A 49 -0.67 -3.21 4.02
C GLY A 49 0.42 -3.39 2.97
N SER A 50 1.66 -3.06 3.31
CA SER A 50 2.82 -3.46 2.53
C SER A 50 3.20 -4.90 2.84
N GLY A 51 3.76 -5.56 1.85
CA GLY A 51 4.32 -6.90 1.96
C GLY A 51 5.53 -7.04 1.03
N PRO A 52 6.21 -8.20 1.03
CA PRO A 52 7.35 -8.45 0.15
C PRO A 52 7.00 -8.37 -1.34
N TYR A 53 5.70 -8.44 -1.67
CA TYR A 53 5.17 -8.32 -3.04
C TYR A 53 4.50 -6.97 -3.31
N GLY A 54 4.76 -5.95 -2.48
CA GLY A 54 4.16 -4.61 -2.59
C GLY A 54 2.92 -4.41 -1.72
N PHE A 55 2.20 -3.32 -1.97
CA PHE A 55 0.99 -2.98 -1.21
C PHE A 55 -0.20 -3.83 -1.66
N ARG A 56 -0.98 -4.32 -0.70
CA ARG A 56 -2.24 -5.05 -0.91
C ARG A 56 -3.30 -4.56 0.05
N CYS A 57 -4.57 -4.63 -0.35
CA CYS A 57 -5.65 -4.39 0.59
C CYS A 57 -5.81 -5.61 1.50
N LEU A 58 -5.81 -5.38 2.82
CA LEU A 58 -5.88 -6.42 3.86
C LEU A 58 -7.30 -6.61 4.38
N PHE A 59 -8.07 -5.53 4.47
CA PHE A 59 -9.42 -5.56 5.04
C PHE A 59 -10.40 -4.78 4.16
N ARG A 60 -11.60 -5.35 3.96
CA ARG A 60 -12.75 -4.73 3.26
C ARG A 60 -12.47 -4.31 1.81
N CYS A 61 -11.76 -5.15 1.06
CA CYS A 61 -11.58 -4.96 -0.38
C CYS A 61 -12.76 -5.58 -1.13
N THR A 62 -13.45 -4.80 -1.95
CA THR A 62 -14.65 -5.23 -2.68
C THR A 62 -14.37 -6.19 -3.84
N ASN A 63 -13.10 -6.39 -4.20
CA ASN A 63 -12.67 -7.25 -5.32
C ASN A 63 -11.54 -8.25 -4.97
N THR A 64 -11.24 -8.49 -3.68
CA THR A 64 -10.35 -9.61 -3.34
C THR A 64 -11.14 -10.89 -3.45
N ALA A 65 -10.93 -11.61 -4.57
CA ALA A 65 -11.02 -13.06 -4.56
C ALA A 65 -10.41 -13.54 -3.25
N GLY A 66 -11.23 -14.22 -2.45
CA GLY A 66 -10.87 -14.70 -1.13
C GLY A 66 -9.48 -15.32 -1.19
N SER A 67 -8.57 -14.82 -0.37
CA SER A 67 -7.34 -15.53 -0.09
C SER A 67 -7.73 -16.74 0.76
N SER A 68 -8.22 -17.77 0.11
CA SER A 68 -8.36 -19.10 0.69
C SER A 68 -6.94 -19.60 0.97
N SER A 69 -6.66 -19.83 2.25
CA SER A 69 -5.56 -20.64 2.75
C SER A 69 -5.50 -21.99 2.07
#